data_AF-A0A371HMQ5-F1
#
_entry.id   AF-A0A371HMQ5-F1
#
_cell.length_a   1.000
_cell.length_b   1.000
_cell.length_c   1.000
_cell.angle_alpha   90.00
_cell.angle_beta   90.00
_cell.angle_gamma   90.00
#
_symmetry.space_group_name_H-M   'P 1'
#
loop_
_entity.id
_entity.type
_entity.pdbx_description
1 polymer ?
#
loop_
_entity_poly.entity_id
_entity_poly.type
_entity_poly.pdbx_seq_one_letter_code
_entity_poly.pdbx_strand_id
1 'polypeptide(L)' 'MTMTSSSCGGCNRCQMINLTLNAEQVKKSNEPLATLASYWRIKGKILFGILLKHASIDGEQQQGDSWLHVGQDVHPD' A
#
# COMPACT_ATOMS: atom_id res chain seq x y z
N MET A 1 -19.18 -8.06 -10.16
CA MET A 1 -19.12 -7.17 -8.98
C MET A 1 -17.81 -6.41 -9.09
N THR A 2 -17.83 -5.21 -9.67
CA THR A 2 -16.63 -4.40 -9.91
C THR A 2 -16.34 -3.56 -8.68
N MET A 3 -15.25 -3.87 -7.98
CA MET A 3 -14.74 -3.05 -6.88
C MET A 3 -14.18 -1.75 -7.46
N THR A 4 -14.86 -0.63 -7.22
CA THR A 4 -14.36 0.70 -7.59
C THR A 4 -13.45 1.22 -6.48
N SER A 5 -12.19 1.53 -6.82
CA SER A 5 -11.24 2.14 -5.89
C SER A 5 -10.57 3.34 -6.54
N SER A 6 -10.37 4.42 -5.78
CA SER A 6 -9.69 5.61 -6.28
C SER A 6 -8.31 5.76 -5.65
N SER A 7 -7.35 6.27 -6.41
CA SER A 7 -6.00 6.54 -5.92
C SER A 7 -5.96 7.80 -5.07
N CYS A 8 -5.42 7.68 -3.85
CA CYS A 8 -5.14 8.79 -2.94
C CYS A 8 -3.69 9.29 -3.07
N GLY A 9 -2.91 8.75 -4.01
CA GLY A 9 -1.50 9.09 -4.21
C GLY A 9 -0.52 8.03 -3.67
N GLY A 10 0.76 8.38 -3.61
CA GLY A 10 1.85 7.46 -3.27
C GLY A 10 1.97 7.17 -1.77
N CYS A 11 2.38 5.95 -1.43
CA CYS A 11 2.71 5.55 -0.06
C CYS A 11 4.15 5.98 0.29
N ASN A 12 4.31 6.90 1.25
CA ASN A 12 5.63 7.30 1.74
C ASN A 12 6.19 6.25 2.71
N ARG A 13 7.30 5.60 2.35
CA ARG A 13 7.94 4.60 3.19
C ARG A 13 8.77 5.22 4.30
N CYS A 14 8.69 4.60 5.47
CA CYS A 14 9.43 4.96 6.68
C CYS A 14 10.16 3.73 7.23
N GLN A 15 10.82 3.89 8.38
CA GLN A 15 11.64 2.85 9.03
C GLN A 15 10.92 1.53 9.28
N MET A 16 9.57 1.53 9.31
CA MET A 16 8.76 0.32 9.47
C MET A 16 9.05 -0.76 8.43
N ILE A 17 9.38 -0.40 7.18
CA ILE A 17 9.65 -1.40 6.12
C ILE A 17 10.91 -2.22 6.39
N ASN A 18 11.80 -1.76 7.27
CA ASN A 18 13.04 -2.45 7.60
C ASN A 18 12.86 -3.51 8.71
N LEU A 19 11.66 -3.60 9.30
CA LEU A 19 11.39 -4.54 10.40
C LEU A 19 11.10 -5.93 9.84
N THR A 20 11.79 -6.95 10.38
CA THR A 20 11.53 -8.35 10.06
C THR A 20 10.77 -9.01 11.21
N LEU A 21 9.63 -9.65 10.93
CA LEU A 21 8.76 -10.26 11.95
C LEU A 21 9.24 -11.64 12.43
N ASN A 22 10.22 -12.24 11.75
CA ASN A 22 10.62 -13.64 11.95
C ASN A 22 11.72 -13.86 12.99
N ALA A 23 12.11 -12.83 13.73
CA ALA A 23 13.07 -12.97 14.81
C ALA A 23 12.43 -12.45 16.09
N GLU A 24 12.52 -13.23 17.16
CA GLU A 24 12.20 -12.82 18.54
C GLU A 24 12.99 -11.56 19.01
N GLN A 25 13.82 -11.00 18.12
CA GLN A 25 14.58 -9.77 18.28
C GLN A 25 14.34 -8.85 17.09
N VAL A 26 14.06 -7.57 17.36
CA VAL A 26 13.99 -6.53 16.32
C VAL A 26 15.41 -6.28 15.78
N LYS A 27 15.75 -6.96 14.68
CA LYS A 27 17.01 -6.69 13.95
C LYS A 27 16.84 -5.41 13.15
N LYS A 28 17.41 -4.30 13.66
CA LYS A 28 17.38 -3.00 12.96
C LYS A 28 18.31 -3.06 11.74
N SER A 29 17.71 -3.19 10.56
CA SER A 29 18.36 -2.96 9.27
C SER A 29 18.03 -1.56 8.78
N ASN A 30 18.87 -1.00 7.91
CA ASN A 30 18.51 0.19 7.12
C ASN A 30 17.87 -0.19 5.78
N GLU A 31 17.95 -1.46 5.40
CA GLU A 31 17.33 -2.01 4.20
C GLU A 31 15.94 -2.59 4.49
N PRO A 32 14.98 -2.46 3.54
CA PRO A 32 15.14 -1.95 2.17
C PRO A 32 15.01 -0.42 2.01
N LEU A 33 14.81 0.34 3.09
CA LEU A 33 14.55 1.78 3.00
C LEU A 33 15.71 2.58 2.41
N ALA A 34 16.96 2.21 2.72
CA ALA A 34 18.15 2.87 2.17
C ALA A 34 18.26 2.69 0.65
N THR A 35 17.99 1.48 0.14
CA THR A 35 17.88 1.23 -1.30
C THR A 35 16.76 2.05 -1.95
N LEU A 36 15.57 2.10 -1.34
CA LEU A 36 14.49 2.93 -1.88
C LEU A 36 14.84 4.43 -1.86
N ALA A 37 15.58 4.88 -0.84
CA ALA A 37 16.01 6.26 -0.72
C ALA A 37 17.03 6.68 -1.79
N SER A 38 17.91 5.76 -2.21
CA SER A 38 18.95 6.07 -3.21
C SER A 38 18.40 6.14 -4.63
N TYR A 39 17.37 5.35 -4.96
CA TYR A 39 16.83 5.30 -6.32
C TYR A 39 15.51 6.06 -6.53
N TRP A 40 14.62 6.12 -5.53
CA TRP A 40 13.22 6.54 -5.71
C TRP A 40 12.80 7.76 -4.88
N ARG A 41 13.76 8.47 -4.28
CA ARG A 41 13.45 9.67 -3.48
C ARG A 41 13.13 10.86 -4.39
N ILE A 42 11.90 11.38 -4.28
CA ILE A 42 11.42 12.56 -5.01
C ILE A 42 11.06 13.65 -3.99
N LYS A 43 11.70 14.83 -4.10
CA LYS A 43 11.45 15.99 -3.20
C LYS A 43 11.49 15.61 -1.70
N GLY A 44 12.45 14.76 -1.31
CA GLY A 44 12.64 14.32 0.08
C GLY A 44 11.71 13.18 0.54
N LYS A 45 10.76 12.73 -0.29
CA LYS A 45 9.84 11.63 0.02
C LYS A 45 10.25 10.36 -0.73
N ILE A 46 10.09 9.21 -0.08
CA ILE A 46 10.38 7.89 -0.68
C ILE A 46 9.02 7.24 -0.95
N LEU A 47 8.46 7.50 -2.13
CA LEU A 47 7.15 6.97 -2.48
C LEU A 47 7.31 5.57 -3.09
N PHE A 48 6.74 4.54 -2.45
CA PHE A 48 6.78 3.17 -2.96
C PHE A 48 5.43 2.46 -2.68
N GLY A 49 4.65 2.26 -3.74
CA GLY A 49 3.26 1.78 -3.69
C GLY A 49 2.24 2.92 -3.75
N ILE A 50 0.97 2.57 -3.94
CA ILE A 50 -0.16 3.50 -4.09
C ILE A 50 -1.17 3.24 -2.98
N LEU A 51 -1.75 4.31 -2.43
CA LEU A 51 -2.86 4.24 -1.48
C LEU A 51 -4.18 4.24 -2.25
N LEU A 52 -5.00 3.23 -2.02
CA LEU A 52 -6.34 3.12 -2.63
C LEU A 52 -7.40 3.42 -1.57
N LYS A 53 -8.41 4.19 -1.97
CA LYS A 53 -9.63 4.39 -1.19
C LYS A 53 -10.72 3.51 -1.75
N HIS A 54 -11.36 2.76 -0.86
CA HIS A 54 -12.57 2.03 -1.16
C HIS A 54 -13.71 3.03 -1.43
N ALA A 55 -14.28 3.02 -2.63
CA ALA A 55 -15.47 3.82 -2.92
C ALA A 55 -16.70 3.03 -2.48
N SER A 56 -17.32 3.44 -1.38
CA SER A 56 -18.69 3.02 -1.05
C SER A 56 -19.65 3.81 -1.94
N ILE A 57 -20.49 3.12 -2.71
CA ILE A 57 -21.60 3.76 -3.42
C ILE A 57 -22.51 4.42 -2.37
N ASP A 58 -22.93 5.65 -2.64
CA ASP A 58 -23.58 6.59 -1.72
C ASP A 58 -24.55 5.98 -0.69
N GLY A 59 -24.35 6.39 0.57
CA GLY A 59 -25.41 6.48 1.58
C GLY A 59 -25.93 5.19 2.21
N GLU A 60 -25.75 4.03 1.57
CA GLU A 60 -26.10 2.75 2.16
C GLU A 60 -24.83 2.00 2.56
N GLN A 61 -24.68 1.73 3.86
CA GLN A 61 -23.84 0.65 4.34
C GLN A 61 -24.41 -0.68 3.81
N GLN A 62 -24.30 -0.93 2.50
CA GLN A 62 -24.29 -2.29 2.00
C GLN A 62 -22.94 -2.85 2.39
N GLN A 63 -22.89 -3.25 3.65
CA GLN A 63 -21.92 -4.12 4.28
C GLN A 63 -22.08 -5.53 3.68
N GLY A 64 -22.07 -5.61 2.35
CA GLY A 64 -21.88 -6.84 1.61
C GLY A 64 -20.38 -7.01 1.46
N ASP A 65 -19.85 -8.09 2.02
CA ASP A 65 -18.42 -8.34 2.01
C ASP A 65 -17.89 -8.28 0.57
N SER A 66 -17.20 -7.19 0.26
CA SER A 66 -16.60 -7.01 -1.05
C SER A 66 -15.26 -7.74 -1.05
N TRP A 67 -15.32 -9.03 -1.37
CA TRP A 67 -14.16 -9.90 -1.42
C TRP A 67 -13.35 -9.67 -2.70
N LEU A 68 -12.04 -9.57 -2.53
CA LEU A 68 -11.06 -9.62 -3.62
C LEU A 68 -10.46 -11.02 -3.67
N HIS A 69 -10.39 -11.61 -4.86
CA HIS A 69 -9.80 -12.92 -5.07
C HIS A 69 -8.40 -12.79 -5.69
N VAL A 70 -7.48 -13.67 -5.29
CA VAL A 70 -6.15 -13.75 -5.93
C VAL A 70 -6.32 -14.13 -7.38
N GLY A 71 -5.65 -13.39 -8.28
CA GLY A 71 -5.76 -13.59 -9.72
C GLY A 71 -7.00 -12.93 -10.35
N GLN A 72 -7.82 -12.21 -9.58
CA GLN A 72 -8.87 -11.38 -10.15
C GLN A 72 -8.25 -10.25 -10.98
N ASP A 73 -8.77 -10.06 -12.20
CA ASP A 73 -8.31 -9.01 -13.10
C ASP A 73 -8.58 -7.61 -12.52
N VAL A 74 -7.57 -6.75 -12.61
CA VAL A 74 -7.65 -5.35 -12.23
C VAL A 74 -7.83 -4.53 -13.50
N HIS A 75 -8.96 -3.85 -13.60
CA HIS A 75 -9.27 -2.96 -14.71
C HIS A 75 -8.97 -1.53 -14.24
N PRO A 76 -7.89 -0.89 -14.73
CA PRO A 76 -7.71 0.54 -14.52
C PRO A 76 -8.78 1.29 -15.33
N ASP A 77 -9.55 2.15 -14.66
CA ASP A 77 -10.48 3.08 -15.33
C ASP A 77 -9.73 4.03 -16.30
#